data_AF-A0A970EEP6-F1
#
_entry.id   AF-A0A970EEP6-F1
#
_cell.length_a   1.000
_cell.length_b   1.000
_cell.length_c   1.000
_cell.angle_alpha   90.00
_cell.angle_beta   90.00
_cell.angle_gamma   90.00
#
_symmetry.space_group_name_H-M   'P 1'
#
loop_
_entity.id
_entity.type
_entity.pdbx_description
1 polymer ?
#
loop_
_entity_poly.entity_id
_entity_poly.type
_entity_poly.pdbx_seq_one_letter_code
_entity_poly.pdbx_strand_id
1 'polypeptide(L)'
;MDIILQELAQELGLKYYQCENAAKLIDEGNTIPFIARYRKEATGGMDDQTLRLFYEKLTYLRNIKERKEEVIRLIDEQGKLTEEIKSAVLAAKTLTEIDDIYRPFRPKRRTKATIAKEKGLEELAQKILEQDGADIFEFAKKFVDPEKGVNTVDEALEGARDIIAEIISDNAEFRKYIREFTYEKGIIYSSGDEKKDSV
;
A
#
# COMPACT_ATOMS: atom_id res chain seq x y z
N MET A 1 28.19 10.48 8.71
CA MET A 1 28.30 9.09 8.20
C MET A 1 26.88 8.62 7.96
N ASP A 2 26.57 8.14 6.76
CA ASP A 2 25.21 7.70 6.42
C ASP A 2 24.93 6.37 7.12
N ILE A 3 23.86 6.31 7.92
CA ILE A 3 23.46 5.14 8.70
C ILE A 3 23.15 3.96 7.76
N ILE A 4 22.52 4.21 6.61
CA ILE A 4 22.19 3.17 5.64
C ILE A 4 23.48 2.55 5.10
N LEU A 5 24.46 3.37 4.73
CA LEU A 5 25.74 2.88 4.22
C LEU A 5 26.54 2.13 5.30
N GLN A 6 26.40 2.52 6.56
CA GLN A 6 27.02 1.81 7.67
C GLN A 6 26.37 0.44 7.91
N GLU A 7 25.05 0.34 7.83
CA GLU A 7 24.31 -0.91 7.91
C GLU A 7 24.70 -1.86 6.76
N LEU A 8 24.73 -1.36 5.52
CA LEU A 8 25.16 -2.13 4.35
C LEU A 8 26.61 -2.61 4.44
N ALA A 9 27.51 -1.77 4.96
CA ALA A 9 28.91 -2.14 5.17
C ALA A 9 29.01 -3.34 6.14
N GLN A 10 28.24 -3.33 7.22
CA GLN A 10 28.21 -4.43 8.19
C GLN A 10 27.56 -5.68 7.61
N GLU A 11 26.39 -5.56 6.97
CA GLU A 11 25.62 -6.68 6.45
C GLU A 11 26.35 -7.42 5.33
N LEU A 12 27.02 -6.68 4.43
CA LEU A 12 27.70 -7.23 3.26
C LEU A 12 29.19 -7.52 3.50
N GLY A 13 29.71 -7.24 4.71
CA GLY A 13 31.13 -7.40 5.02
C GLY A 13 32.04 -6.47 4.20
N LEU A 14 31.54 -5.30 3.82
CA LEU A 14 32.24 -4.30 3.02
C LEU A 14 32.81 -3.19 3.92
N LYS A 15 33.80 -2.46 3.40
CA LYS A 15 34.27 -1.24 4.06
C LYS A 15 33.36 -0.06 3.70
N TYR A 16 33.16 0.85 4.64
CA TYR A 16 32.28 2.02 4.45
C TYR A 16 32.60 2.81 3.17
N TYR A 17 33.88 3.04 2.85
CA TYR A 17 34.27 3.77 1.63
C TYR A 17 33.83 3.04 0.35
N GLN A 18 33.74 1.71 0.35
CA GLN A 18 33.27 0.94 -0.80
C GLN A 18 31.78 1.20 -1.03
N CYS A 19 31.00 1.18 0.06
CA CYS A 19 29.58 1.50 0.03
C CYS A 19 29.32 2.95 -0.39
N GLU A 20 30.10 3.90 0.13
CA GLU A 20 30.00 5.32 -0.21
C GLU A 20 30.29 5.57 -1.71
N ASN A 21 31.38 5.01 -2.24
CA ASN A 21 31.72 5.15 -3.65
C ASN A 21 30.72 4.43 -4.56
N ALA A 22 30.27 3.22 -4.18
CA ALA A 22 29.26 2.50 -4.94
C ALA A 22 27.93 3.26 -5.00
N ALA A 23 27.45 3.75 -3.84
CA ALA A 23 26.22 4.55 -3.76
C ALA A 23 26.33 5.83 -4.61
N LYS A 24 27.44 6.56 -4.52
CA LYS A 24 27.68 7.76 -5.33
C LYS A 24 27.61 7.47 -6.82
N LEU A 25 28.27 6.41 -7.29
CA LEU A 25 28.25 6.04 -8.71
C LEU A 25 26.84 5.65 -9.17
N ILE A 26 26.07 4.97 -8.33
CA ILE A 26 24.66 4.64 -8.60
C ILE A 26 23.81 5.91 -8.69
N ASP A 27 24.00 6.85 -7.76
CA ASP A 27 23.27 8.14 -7.72
C ASP A 27 23.59 9.04 -8.92
N GLU A 28 24.80 8.93 -9.46
CA GLU A 28 25.22 9.56 -10.73
C GLU A 28 24.59 8.88 -11.97
N GLY A 29 23.78 7.83 -11.79
CA GLY A 29 23.07 7.13 -12.86
C GLY A 29 23.90 6.05 -13.57
N ASN A 30 25.05 5.65 -13.01
CA ASN A 30 25.85 4.58 -13.60
C ASN A 30 25.17 3.22 -13.41
N THR A 31 25.13 2.40 -14.47
CA THR A 31 24.57 1.04 -14.39
C THR A 31 25.51 0.09 -13.64
N ILE A 32 24.95 -0.93 -12.98
CA ILE A 32 25.75 -1.95 -12.27
C ILE A 32 26.81 -2.61 -13.17
N PRO A 33 26.50 -3.05 -14.41
CA PRO A 33 27.51 -3.60 -15.30
C PRO A 33 28.61 -2.60 -15.66
N PHE A 34 28.28 -1.32 -15.78
CA PHE A 34 29.27 -0.26 -16.03
C PHE A 34 30.20 -0.09 -14.83
N ILE A 35 29.65 -0.03 -13.61
CA ILE A 35 30.45 0.11 -12.38
C ILE A 35 31.40 -1.09 -12.22
N ALA A 36 30.87 -2.32 -12.38
CA ALA A 36 31.64 -3.56 -12.24
C ALA A 36 32.81 -3.64 -13.23
N ARG A 37 32.66 -3.10 -14.44
CA ARG A 37 33.69 -3.13 -15.50
C ARG A 37 34.66 -1.96 -15.45
N TYR A 38 34.16 -0.74 -15.25
CA TYR A 38 34.93 0.50 -15.50
C TYR A 38 35.19 1.33 -14.23
N ARG A 39 34.64 0.94 -13.08
CA ARG A 39 34.81 1.63 -11.78
C ARG A 39 35.19 0.68 -10.65
N LYS A 40 35.78 -0.46 -10.99
CA LYS A 40 36.16 -1.51 -10.04
C LYS A 40 37.13 -1.01 -8.95
N GLU A 41 38.07 -0.14 -9.30
CA GLU A 41 39.01 0.42 -8.32
C GLU A 41 38.32 1.35 -7.32
N ALA A 42 37.37 2.17 -7.78
CA ALA A 42 36.62 3.09 -6.93
C ALA A 42 35.78 2.36 -5.88
N THR A 43 35.25 1.18 -6.20
CA THR A 43 34.45 0.35 -5.29
C THR A 43 35.30 -0.65 -4.48
N GLY A 44 36.63 -0.59 -4.57
CA GLY A 44 37.51 -1.53 -3.87
C GLY A 44 37.39 -2.97 -4.35
N GLY A 45 37.03 -3.17 -5.62
CA GLY A 45 37.01 -4.48 -6.25
C GLY A 45 35.66 -5.20 -6.28
N MET A 46 34.56 -4.55 -5.90
CA MET A 46 33.22 -5.18 -5.92
C MET A 46 32.89 -5.72 -7.31
N ASP A 47 32.44 -6.97 -7.36
CA ASP A 47 32.00 -7.62 -8.59
C ASP A 47 30.52 -7.34 -8.90
N ASP A 48 30.05 -7.81 -10.06
CA ASP A 48 28.68 -7.56 -10.54
C ASP A 48 27.62 -8.12 -9.57
N GLN A 49 27.86 -9.29 -8.97
CA GLN A 49 26.93 -9.89 -8.01
C GLN A 49 26.84 -9.06 -6.72
N THR A 50 28.00 -8.66 -6.18
CA THR A 50 28.07 -7.83 -4.96
C THR A 50 27.42 -6.47 -5.18
N LEU A 51 27.66 -5.84 -6.35
CA LEU A 51 27.05 -4.55 -6.69
C LEU A 51 25.52 -4.65 -6.88
N ARG A 52 25.00 -5.75 -7.45
CA ARG A 52 23.54 -5.97 -7.55
C ARG A 52 22.91 -6.11 -6.18
N LEU A 53 23.50 -6.94 -5.32
CA LEU A 53 23.01 -7.13 -3.95
C LEU A 53 23.06 -5.82 -3.15
N PHE A 54 24.17 -5.07 -3.28
CA PHE A 54 24.31 -3.75 -2.68
C PHE A 54 23.22 -2.79 -3.17
N TYR A 55 22.97 -2.74 -4.49
CA TYR A 55 21.95 -1.87 -5.07
C TYR A 55 20.55 -2.21 -4.56
N GLU A 56 20.17 -3.49 -4.59
CA GLU A 56 18.86 -3.95 -4.09
C GLU A 56 18.64 -3.54 -2.63
N LYS A 57 19.63 -3.80 -1.77
CA LYS A 57 19.57 -3.47 -0.34
C LYS A 57 19.57 -1.96 -0.10
N LEU A 58 20.40 -1.20 -0.81
CA LEU A 58 20.44 0.26 -0.75
C LEU A 58 19.09 0.86 -1.11
N THR A 59 18.50 0.42 -2.22
CA THR A 59 17.17 0.86 -2.66
C THR A 59 16.11 0.51 -1.62
N TYR A 60 16.12 -0.71 -1.09
CA TYR A 60 15.15 -1.12 -0.07
C TYR A 60 15.23 -0.27 1.21
N LEU A 61 16.45 -0.04 1.73
CA LEU A 61 16.65 0.77 2.94
C LEU A 61 16.30 2.25 2.71
N ARG A 62 16.59 2.80 1.53
CA ARG A 62 16.15 4.15 1.15
C ARG A 62 14.62 4.24 1.08
N ASN A 63 13.96 3.26 0.47
CA ASN A 63 12.49 3.20 0.44
C ASN A 63 11.88 3.14 1.84
N ILE A 64 12.48 2.38 2.77
CA ILE A 64 12.05 2.38 4.17
C ILE A 64 12.18 3.77 4.78
N LYS A 65 13.32 4.43 4.60
CA LYS A 65 13.57 5.77 5.15
C LYS A 65 12.56 6.78 4.59
N GLU A 66 12.38 6.82 3.27
CA GLU A 66 11.42 7.70 2.61
C GLU A 66 9.99 7.44 3.11
N ARG A 67 9.61 6.16 3.24
CA ARG A 67 8.28 5.78 3.73
C ARG A 67 8.06 6.20 5.19
N LYS A 68 9.08 6.12 6.06
CA LYS A 68 9.00 6.62 7.44
C LYS A 68 8.76 8.13 7.47
N GLU A 69 9.54 8.89 6.71
CA GLU A 69 9.42 10.35 6.62
C GLU A 69 8.03 10.75 6.09
N GLU A 70 7.55 10.06 5.06
CA GLU A 70 6.21 10.27 4.50
C GLU A 70 5.11 9.98 5.52
N VAL A 71 5.16 8.83 6.21
CA VAL A 71 4.13 8.46 7.20
C VAL A 71 4.12 9.43 8.37
N ILE A 72 5.29 9.82 8.89
CA ILE A 72 5.37 10.83 9.96
C ILE A 72 4.69 12.12 9.52
N ARG A 73 5.03 12.63 8.32
CA ARG A 73 4.42 13.84 7.76
C ARG A 73 2.90 13.71 7.62
N LEU A 74 2.41 12.59 7.06
CA LEU A 74 0.98 12.36 6.84
C LEU A 74 0.16 12.26 8.14
N ILE A 75 0.76 11.79 9.23
CA ILE A 75 0.12 11.74 10.55
C ILE A 75 0.16 13.12 11.22
N ASP A 76 1.25 13.86 11.06
CA ASP A 76 1.43 15.22 11.58
C ASP A 76 0.48 16.23 10.92
N GLU A 77 0.29 16.13 9.61
CA GLU A 77 -0.69 16.92 8.84
C GLU A 77 -2.13 16.75 9.36
N GLN A 78 -2.44 15.64 10.05
CA GLN A 78 -3.73 15.40 10.70
C GLN A 78 -3.78 15.90 12.15
N GLY A 79 -2.68 16.42 12.69
CA GLY A 79 -2.55 16.80 14.11
C GLY A 79 -2.57 15.61 15.07
N LYS A 80 -2.27 14.39 14.58
CA LYS A 80 -2.36 13.13 15.34
C LYS A 80 -1.01 12.52 15.70
N LEU A 81 0.10 13.19 15.35
CA LEU A 81 1.43 12.66 15.63
C LEU A 81 1.76 12.83 17.12
N THR A 82 1.96 11.71 17.80
CA THR A 82 2.52 11.69 19.16
C THR A 82 3.97 11.22 19.14
N GLU A 83 4.73 11.48 20.20
CA GLU A 83 6.12 11.02 20.31
C GLU A 83 6.20 9.48 20.34
N GLU A 84 5.18 8.79 20.86
CA GLU A 84 5.09 7.33 20.83
C GLU A 84 4.92 6.81 19.40
N ILE A 85 4.03 7.43 18.61
CA ILE A 85 3.80 7.04 17.21
C ILE A 85 5.06 7.32 16.39
N LYS A 86 5.66 8.51 16.54
CA LYS A 86 6.90 8.88 15.86
C LYS A 86 8.03 7.89 16.18
N SER A 87 8.18 7.53 17.45
CA SER A 87 9.17 6.54 17.89
C SER A 87 8.89 5.16 17.29
N ALA A 88 7.64 4.72 17.23
CA ALA A 88 7.25 3.45 16.62
C ALA A 88 7.57 3.43 15.11
N VAL A 89 7.26 4.50 14.38
CA VAL A 89 7.58 4.61 12.94
C VAL A 89 9.09 4.59 12.71
N LEU A 90 9.86 5.32 13.52
CA LEU A 90 11.33 5.33 13.41
C LEU A 90 11.96 3.96 13.72
N ALA A 91 11.37 3.20 14.66
CA ALA A 91 11.85 1.88 15.04
C ALA A 91 11.49 0.76 14.04
N ALA A 92 10.48 0.96 13.19
CA ALA A 92 10.04 -0.04 12.21
C ALA A 92 11.17 -0.45 11.25
N LYS A 93 11.29 -1.74 10.93
CA LYS A 93 12.35 -2.31 10.09
C LYS A 93 11.87 -2.75 8.71
N THR A 94 10.57 -2.80 8.50
CA THR A 94 9.98 -3.23 7.23
C THR A 94 8.92 -2.24 6.74
N LEU A 95 8.69 -2.22 5.43
CA LEU A 95 7.60 -1.42 4.84
C LEU A 95 6.24 -1.82 5.41
N THR A 96 6.02 -3.11 5.68
CA THR A 96 4.79 -3.64 6.26
C THR A 96 4.52 -3.08 7.65
N GLU A 97 5.53 -3.06 8.53
CA GLU A 97 5.40 -2.50 9.89
C GLU A 97 5.05 -1.00 9.84
N ILE A 98 5.70 -0.24 8.94
CA ILE A 98 5.39 1.18 8.75
C ILE A 98 3.94 1.37 8.28
N ASP A 99 3.49 0.55 7.32
CA ASP A 99 2.13 0.61 6.78
C ASP A 99 1.06 0.20 7.79
N ASP A 100 1.36 -0.76 8.67
CA ASP A 100 0.44 -1.17 9.74
C ASP A 100 0.27 -0.06 10.79
N ILE A 101 1.35 0.66 11.14
CA ILE A 101 1.29 1.84 12.02
C ILE A 101 0.48 2.97 11.36
N TYR A 102 0.66 3.18 10.06
CA TYR A 102 -0.05 4.23 9.32
C TYR A 102 -1.54 3.91 9.07
N ARG A 103 -1.93 2.62 9.05
CA ARG A 103 -3.28 2.17 8.66
C ARG A 103 -4.44 2.93 9.36
N PRO A 104 -4.41 3.21 10.68
CA PRO A 104 -5.48 3.96 11.36
C PRO A 104 -5.60 5.43 10.92
N PHE A 105 -4.53 5.99 10.37
CA PHE A 105 -4.43 7.40 9.97
C PHE A 105 -4.59 7.57 8.46
N ARG A 106 -4.60 6.49 7.68
CA ARG A 106 -4.80 6.59 6.23
C ARG A 106 -6.14 7.30 5.98
N PRO A 107 -6.15 8.42 5.23
CA PRO A 107 -7.39 9.05 4.83
C PRO A 107 -8.29 7.98 4.22
N LYS A 108 -9.49 7.82 4.77
CA LYS A 108 -10.49 6.99 4.11
C LYS A 108 -10.69 7.62 2.75
N ARG A 109 -10.42 6.86 1.68
CA ARG A 109 -10.78 7.31 0.33
C ARG A 109 -12.25 7.70 0.41
N ARG A 110 -12.64 8.78 -0.27
CA ARG A 110 -14.05 9.07 -0.47
C ARG A 110 -14.61 7.95 -1.34
N THR A 111 -15.08 6.89 -0.69
CA THR A 111 -15.58 5.68 -1.33
C THR A 111 -17.00 5.92 -1.80
N LYS A 112 -17.48 5.08 -2.72
CA LYS A 112 -18.89 5.10 -3.09
C LYS A 112 -19.80 4.92 -1.86
N ALA A 113 -19.39 4.08 -0.90
CA ALA A 113 -20.06 3.91 0.39
C ALA A 113 -20.09 5.20 1.22
N THR A 114 -18.98 5.93 1.33
CA THR A 114 -18.94 7.21 2.05
C THR A 114 -19.89 8.22 1.41
N ILE A 115 -19.89 8.32 0.08
CA ILE A 115 -20.82 9.19 -0.68
C ILE A 115 -22.27 8.75 -0.43
N ALA A 116 -22.57 7.46 -0.47
CA ALA A 116 -23.91 6.95 -0.21
C ALA A 116 -24.39 7.24 1.24
N LYS A 117 -23.49 7.18 2.23
CA LYS A 117 -23.80 7.59 3.61
C LYS A 117 -24.09 9.08 3.73
N GLU A 118 -23.31 9.93 3.06
CA GLU A 118 -23.58 11.37 2.98
C GLU A 118 -24.96 11.68 2.37
N LYS A 119 -25.44 10.83 1.44
CA LYS A 119 -26.78 10.90 0.87
C LYS A 119 -27.89 10.34 1.78
N GLY A 120 -27.55 9.82 2.96
CA GLY A 120 -28.51 9.28 3.92
C GLY A 120 -28.98 7.85 3.64
N LEU A 121 -28.24 7.07 2.84
CA LEU A 121 -28.63 5.71 2.44
C LEU A 121 -28.24 4.62 3.46
N GLU A 122 -27.74 4.99 4.64
CA GLU A 122 -27.27 4.05 5.66
C GLU A 122 -28.42 3.21 6.27
N GLU A 123 -29.58 3.83 6.52
CA GLU A 123 -30.76 3.12 7.02
C GLU A 123 -31.27 2.08 5.99
N LEU A 124 -31.23 2.41 4.69
CA LEU A 124 -31.58 1.45 3.64
C LEU A 124 -30.61 0.27 3.61
N ALA A 125 -29.31 0.52 3.73
CA ALA A 125 -28.30 -0.53 3.80
C ALA A 125 -28.49 -1.44 5.01
N GLN A 126 -28.76 -0.87 6.19
CA GLN A 126 -29.06 -1.63 7.40
C GLN A 126 -30.33 -2.46 7.23
N LYS A 127 -31.37 -1.90 6.63
CA LYS A 127 -32.62 -2.62 6.38
C LYS A 127 -32.43 -3.82 5.47
N ILE A 128 -31.60 -3.69 4.43
CA ILE A 128 -31.22 -4.82 3.57
C ILE A 128 -30.50 -5.90 4.40
N LEU A 129 -29.57 -5.53 5.28
CA LEU A 129 -28.81 -6.49 6.08
C LEU A 129 -29.64 -7.23 7.14
N GLU A 130 -30.73 -6.64 7.63
CA GLU A 130 -31.64 -7.28 8.59
C GLU A 130 -32.29 -8.56 8.04
N GLN A 131 -32.48 -8.65 6.71
CA GLN A 131 -33.07 -9.82 6.03
C GLN A 131 -34.41 -10.26 6.65
N ASP A 132 -35.21 -9.30 7.11
CA ASP A 132 -36.46 -9.55 7.84
C ASP A 132 -37.69 -9.82 6.94
N GLY A 133 -37.47 -9.93 5.63
CA GLY A 133 -38.51 -10.19 4.63
C GLY A 133 -39.32 -8.96 4.21
N ALA A 134 -38.91 -7.75 4.61
CA ALA A 134 -39.54 -6.52 4.15
C ALA A 134 -39.37 -6.32 2.62
N ASP A 135 -40.34 -5.65 1.99
CA ASP A 135 -40.21 -5.21 0.60
C ASP A 135 -39.21 -4.06 0.50
N ILE A 136 -37.97 -4.40 0.13
CA ILE A 136 -36.85 -3.47 0.05
C ILE A 136 -37.08 -2.42 -1.05
N PHE A 137 -37.75 -2.78 -2.15
CA PHE A 137 -38.03 -1.84 -3.23
C PHE A 137 -39.01 -0.76 -2.78
N GLU A 138 -40.04 -1.14 -2.02
CA GLU A 138 -40.97 -0.18 -1.41
C GLU A 138 -40.27 0.68 -0.36
N PHE A 139 -39.44 0.08 0.51
CA PHE A 139 -38.70 0.81 1.53
C PHE A 139 -37.72 1.84 0.93
N ALA A 140 -37.06 1.48 -0.18
CA ALA A 140 -36.10 2.33 -0.88
C ALA A 140 -36.73 3.60 -1.47
N LYS A 141 -38.04 3.63 -1.74
CA LYS A 141 -38.73 4.85 -2.23
C LYS A 141 -38.60 6.04 -1.27
N LYS A 142 -38.46 5.78 0.04
CA LYS A 142 -38.26 6.82 1.07
C LYS A 142 -36.93 7.57 0.93
N PHE A 143 -35.99 6.99 0.19
CA PHE A 143 -34.63 7.49 0.05
C PHE A 143 -34.38 8.17 -1.31
N VAL A 144 -35.39 8.28 -2.17
CA VAL A 144 -35.32 9.05 -3.41
C VAL A 144 -35.39 10.54 -3.07
N ASP A 145 -34.27 11.21 -3.21
CA ASP A 145 -34.07 12.61 -2.87
C ASP A 145 -33.11 13.26 -3.89
N PRO A 146 -33.65 13.94 -4.93
CA PRO A 146 -32.84 14.62 -5.94
C PRO A 146 -31.91 15.70 -5.37
N GLU A 147 -32.24 16.33 -4.24
CA GLU A 147 -31.37 17.35 -3.61
C GLU A 147 -30.11 16.71 -3.02
N LYS A 148 -30.21 15.45 -2.57
CA LYS A 148 -29.07 14.62 -2.17
C LYS A 148 -28.45 13.86 -3.35
N GLY A 149 -28.94 14.07 -4.57
CA GLY A 149 -28.46 13.40 -5.77
C GLY A 149 -28.82 11.91 -5.81
N VAL A 150 -29.99 11.53 -5.29
CA VAL A 150 -30.59 10.20 -5.43
C VAL A 150 -31.89 10.36 -6.23
N ASN A 151 -31.83 10.17 -7.54
CA ASN A 151 -32.93 10.48 -8.44
C ASN A 151 -33.92 9.33 -8.61
N THR A 152 -33.50 8.10 -8.32
CA THR A 152 -34.29 6.90 -8.54
C THR A 152 -34.13 5.89 -7.41
N VAL A 153 -35.08 4.96 -7.32
CA VAL A 153 -35.01 3.82 -6.38
C VAL A 153 -33.76 2.97 -6.64
N ASP A 154 -33.42 2.77 -7.91
CA ASP A 154 -32.24 1.99 -8.29
C ASP A 154 -30.94 2.67 -7.81
N GLU A 155 -30.85 4.00 -7.89
CA GLU A 155 -29.71 4.76 -7.34
C GLU A 155 -29.62 4.64 -5.82
N ALA A 156 -30.76 4.63 -5.12
CA ALA A 156 -30.79 4.41 -3.67
C ALA A 156 -30.28 3.00 -3.30
N LEU A 157 -30.74 1.97 -4.04
CA LEU A 157 -30.32 0.59 -3.86
C LEU A 157 -28.85 0.37 -4.21
N GLU A 158 -28.34 1.02 -5.26
CA GLU A 158 -26.93 0.97 -5.62
C GLU A 158 -26.06 1.59 -4.53
N GLY A 159 -26.44 2.76 -4.01
CA GLY A 159 -25.71 3.39 -2.91
C GLY A 159 -25.74 2.53 -1.63
N ALA A 160 -26.88 1.93 -1.31
CA ALA A 160 -26.98 0.98 -0.19
C ALA A 160 -26.09 -0.27 -0.41
N ARG A 161 -26.02 -0.79 -1.64
CA ARG A 161 -25.11 -1.89 -2.01
C ARG A 161 -23.66 -1.52 -1.84
N ASP A 162 -23.26 -0.30 -2.21
CA ASP A 162 -21.88 0.18 -2.01
C ASP A 162 -21.52 0.22 -0.52
N ILE A 163 -22.44 0.66 0.34
CA ILE A 163 -22.27 0.64 1.81
C ILE A 163 -22.07 -0.80 2.31
N ILE A 164 -22.93 -1.73 1.89
CA ILE A 164 -22.85 -3.14 2.28
C ILE A 164 -21.54 -3.78 1.80
N ALA A 165 -21.12 -3.48 0.57
CA ALA A 165 -19.86 -3.97 0.02
C ALA A 165 -18.66 -3.50 0.86
N GLU A 166 -18.65 -2.24 1.30
CA GLU A 166 -17.62 -1.73 2.21
C GLU A 166 -17.64 -2.48 3.55
N ILE A 167 -18.82 -2.64 4.17
CA ILE A 167 -18.99 -3.38 5.45
C ILE A 167 -18.44 -4.80 5.35
N ILE A 168 -18.78 -5.53 4.29
CA ILE A 168 -18.32 -6.92 4.08
C ILE A 168 -16.82 -6.94 3.79
N SER A 169 -16.32 -6.04 2.93
CA SER A 169 -14.91 -6.02 2.53
C SER A 169 -13.96 -5.64 3.67
N ASP A 170 -14.42 -4.82 4.61
CA ASP A 170 -13.64 -4.38 5.76
C ASP A 170 -13.72 -5.32 6.97
N ASN A 171 -14.63 -6.31 6.93
CA ASN A 171 -14.74 -7.31 7.97
C ASN A 171 -13.45 -8.15 8.07
N ALA A 172 -12.78 -8.06 9.22
CA ALA A 172 -11.49 -8.70 9.44
C ALA A 172 -11.55 -10.24 9.38
N GLU A 173 -12.62 -10.84 9.88
CA GLU A 173 -12.81 -12.30 9.88
C GLU A 173 -12.99 -12.82 8.45
N PHE A 174 -13.82 -12.13 7.65
CA PHE A 174 -14.01 -12.49 6.25
C PHE A 174 -12.72 -12.37 5.45
N ARG A 175 -11.96 -11.28 5.64
CA ARG A 175 -10.66 -11.11 4.96
C ARG A 175 -9.64 -12.17 5.36
N LYS A 176 -9.61 -12.57 6.62
CA LYS A 176 -8.72 -13.63 7.10
C LYS A 176 -9.08 -14.95 6.41
N TYR A 177 -10.35 -15.34 6.50
CA TYR A 177 -10.87 -16.56 5.87
C TYR A 177 -10.60 -16.60 4.36
N ILE A 178 -10.93 -15.53 3.62
CA ILE A 178 -10.73 -15.47 2.18
C ILE A 178 -9.25 -15.62 1.81
N ARG A 179 -8.34 -15.01 2.58
CA ARG A 179 -6.90 -15.11 2.33
C ARG A 179 -6.39 -16.52 2.55
N GLU A 180 -6.76 -17.14 3.67
CA GLU A 180 -6.39 -18.52 4.00
C GLU A 180 -6.94 -19.48 2.94
N PHE A 181 -8.22 -19.35 2.61
CA PHE A 181 -8.87 -20.14 1.56
C PHE A 181 -8.19 -19.98 0.19
N THR A 182 -7.88 -18.74 -0.21
CA THR A 182 -7.20 -18.46 -1.49
C THR A 182 -5.78 -19.04 -1.50
N TYR A 183 -5.08 -19.02 -0.37
CA TYR A 183 -3.75 -19.60 -0.26
C TYR A 183 -3.80 -21.14 -0.35
N GLU A 184 -4.78 -21.78 0.28
CA GLU A 184 -4.92 -23.24 0.31
C GLU A 184 -5.50 -23.83 -0.99
N LYS A 185 -6.44 -23.13 -1.63
CA LYS A 185 -7.24 -23.65 -2.74
C LYS A 185 -7.06 -22.90 -4.05
N GLY A 186 -6.35 -21.78 -4.03
CA GLY A 186 -6.13 -20.95 -5.21
C GLY A 186 -5.34 -21.68 -6.29
N ILE A 187 -5.76 -21.52 -7.54
CA ILE A 187 -5.04 -22.03 -8.71
C ILE A 187 -4.37 -20.85 -9.40
N ILE A 188 -3.05 -20.92 -9.55
CA ILE A 188 -2.30 -19.96 -10.34
C ILE A 188 -2.47 -20.32 -11.81
N TYR A 189 -3.00 -19.39 -12.60
CA TYR A 189 -3.16 -19.53 -14.04
C TYR A 189 -2.33 -18.47 -14.76
N SER A 190 -1.70 -18.86 -15.87
CA SER A 190 -0.97 -17.97 -16.76
C SER A 190 -1.35 -18.28 -18.20
N SER A 191 -1.60 -17.24 -18.99
CA SER A 191 -1.84 -17.33 -20.43
C SER A 191 -1.02 -16.28 -21.16
N GLY A 192 -0.49 -16.64 -22.33
CA GLY A 192 0.13 -15.67 -23.24
C GLY A 192 -0.92 -14.77 -23.89
N ASP A 193 -0.56 -13.53 -24.16
CA ASP A 193 -1.40 -12.58 -24.90
C ASP A 193 -1.45 -13.01 -26.38
N GLU A 194 -2.57 -13.51 -26.88
CA GLU A 194 -2.74 -13.92 -28.30
C GLU A 194 -2.79 -12.73 -29.29
N LYS A 195 -2.29 -11.55 -28.91
CA LYS A 195 -2.18 -10.39 -29.78
C LYS A 195 -0.82 -9.71 -29.66
N LYS A 196 0.17 -10.30 -30.32
CA LYS A 196 1.21 -9.59 -31.08
C LYS A 196 1.94 -10.62 -31.94
N ASP A 197 1.44 -10.78 -33.17
CA ASP A 197 2.30 -11.23 -34.26
C ASP A 197 3.53 -10.32 -34.27
N SER A 198 4.65 -10.91 -33.90
CA SER A 198 5.95 -10.26 -33.96
C SER A 198 6.38 -10.32 -35.41
N VAL A 199 6.25 -9.18 -36.11
CA VAL A 199 6.89 -8.96 -37.42
C VAL A 199 8.38 -8.71 -37.22
#